data_AF-A0A142XJ27-F1
#
_entry.id   AF-A0A142XJ27-F1
#
_cell.length_a   1.000
_cell.length_b   1.000
_cell.length_c   1.000
_cell.angle_alpha   90.00
_cell.angle_beta   90.00
_cell.angle_gamma   90.00
#
_symmetry.space_group_name_H-M   'P 1'
#
loop_
_entity.id
_entity.type
_entity.pdbx_description
1 polymer ?
#
loop_
_entity_poly.entity_id
_entity_poly.type
_entity_poly.pdbx_seq_one_letter_code
_entity_poly.pdbx_strand_id
1 'polypeptide(L)'
;MLRKWVLFGGLFAATTAVLVGCNNSQPPTEKAAEPKAAPAKTDEEHGHKPGAHGGTLVSLGKDSYHAEAVFDKNGAVRLYTLGKDEARVQEVEAQELSGYATAVGSTVGATEVKFAAKPQQGDSAGKTSLFVGQLPAELVGRTVQITINNIRIGSERFRIAFSNTTSTHADATMPDGVGGEESQKLYLTPGGKYTAEDIKANGSAPASVKYKGIKSDHNAKPQPGDKICPVSMTKANPKFTWVVGGKTYEFCCVPCIDEFVQTAKSKPDEIKGPTEYIKK
;
A
#
# COMPACT_ATOMS: atom_id res chain seq x y z
N MET A 1 -50.90 -43.47 34.56
CA MET A 1 -50.99 -44.95 34.67
C MET A 1 -50.76 -45.51 33.27
N LEU A 2 -49.60 -46.12 32.97
CA LEU A 2 -49.28 -47.57 33.07
C LEU A 2 -50.26 -48.44 32.26
N ARG A 3 -49.89 -49.46 31.46
CA ARG A 3 -48.63 -50.09 31.02
C ARG A 3 -49.02 -51.27 30.09
N LYS A 4 -48.22 -51.55 29.04
CA LYS A 4 -47.87 -52.89 28.47
C LYS A 4 -49.01 -53.67 27.76
N TRP A 5 -48.78 -54.54 26.76
CA TRP A 5 -47.99 -55.80 26.65
C TRP A 5 -47.67 -56.06 25.15
N VAL A 6 -46.51 -56.53 24.64
CA VAL A 6 -45.60 -57.68 24.86
C VAL A 6 -45.93 -58.95 24.01
N LEU A 7 -45.15 -59.10 22.91
CA LEU A 7 -44.33 -60.25 22.43
C LEU A 7 -44.89 -61.63 22.00
N PHE A 8 -44.03 -62.28 21.17
CA PHE A 8 -43.90 -63.68 20.68
C PHE A 8 -44.38 -63.95 19.24
N GLY A 9 -43.65 -64.62 18.32
CA GLY A 9 -42.34 -65.27 18.36
C GLY A 9 -42.25 -66.49 17.40
N GLY A 10 -41.17 -66.57 16.59
CA GLY A 10 -40.59 -67.79 15.96
C GLY A 10 -41.27 -68.35 14.68
N LEU A 11 -40.67 -69.21 13.82
CA LEU A 11 -39.30 -69.65 13.46
C LEU A 11 -39.47 -70.69 12.29
N PHE A 12 -38.39 -70.99 11.54
CA PHE A 12 -38.18 -72.08 10.52
C PHE A 12 -38.64 -71.80 9.06
N ALA A 13 -37.74 -71.63 8.07
CA ALA A 13 -36.80 -72.56 7.40
C ALA A 13 -37.53 -73.55 6.46
N ALA A 14 -37.10 -73.94 5.26
CA ALA A 14 -35.97 -73.68 4.36
C ALA A 14 -36.34 -74.36 3.01
N THR A 15 -35.92 -73.85 1.85
CA THR A 15 -35.37 -74.67 0.73
C THR A 15 -34.96 -73.81 -0.48
N THR A 16 -33.88 -74.25 -1.11
CA THR A 16 -33.03 -73.56 -2.09
C THR A 16 -33.06 -74.34 -3.40
N ALA A 17 -33.17 -73.66 -4.56
CA ALA A 17 -32.32 -73.84 -5.76
C ALA A 17 -33.00 -73.26 -7.02
N VAL A 18 -32.58 -72.06 -7.44
CA VAL A 18 -31.71 -71.73 -8.61
C VAL A 18 -32.50 -71.63 -9.92
N LEU A 19 -32.52 -70.42 -10.51
CA LEU A 19 -32.01 -70.17 -11.86
C LEU A 19 -32.00 -68.65 -12.21
N VAL A 20 -30.79 -68.16 -12.51
CA VAL A 20 -30.42 -67.04 -13.42
C VAL A 20 -30.42 -65.60 -12.88
N GLY A 21 -29.20 -65.04 -12.74
CA GLY A 21 -28.91 -63.60 -12.79
C GLY A 21 -27.77 -63.11 -11.88
N CYS A 22 -26.52 -63.06 -12.39
CA CYS A 22 -25.29 -62.57 -11.74
C CYS A 22 -25.48 -61.20 -11.04
N ASN A 23 -25.30 -61.10 -9.72
CA ASN A 23 -24.06 -60.93 -8.93
C ASN A 23 -23.31 -59.58 -9.09
N ASN A 24 -23.72 -58.67 -8.21
CA ASN A 24 -22.94 -57.78 -7.33
C ASN A 24 -21.42 -57.64 -7.56
N SER A 25 -20.99 -56.41 -7.85
CA SER A 25 -19.79 -55.81 -7.26
C SER A 25 -19.90 -54.30 -7.41
N GLN A 26 -20.12 -53.63 -6.28
CA GLN A 26 -19.95 -52.19 -6.11
C GLN A 26 -18.56 -51.80 -6.66
N PRO A 27 -18.48 -50.84 -7.59
CA PRO A 27 -17.18 -50.30 -7.97
C PRO A 27 -16.51 -49.73 -6.71
N PRO A 28 -15.17 -49.84 -6.59
CA PRO A 28 -14.44 -49.17 -5.52
C PRO A 28 -14.82 -47.69 -5.54
N THR A 29 -15.14 -47.15 -4.37
CA THR A 29 -15.14 -45.71 -4.13
C THR A 29 -13.74 -45.23 -4.44
N GLU A 30 -13.53 -44.87 -5.71
CA GLU A 30 -12.34 -44.20 -6.15
C GLU A 30 -12.29 -42.94 -5.30
N LYS A 31 -11.23 -42.86 -4.51
CA LYS A 31 -10.88 -41.73 -3.68
C LYS A 31 -10.81 -40.52 -4.61
N ALA A 32 -11.94 -39.86 -4.79
CA ALA A 32 -12.01 -38.59 -5.48
C ALA A 32 -11.03 -37.69 -4.74
N ALA A 33 -9.97 -37.35 -5.47
CA ALA A 33 -8.95 -36.44 -5.01
C ALA A 33 -9.63 -35.27 -4.32
N GLU A 34 -9.12 -34.92 -3.13
CA GLU A 34 -9.48 -33.68 -2.47
C GLU A 34 -9.56 -32.57 -3.52
N PRO A 35 -10.62 -31.74 -3.52
CA PRO A 35 -10.63 -30.57 -4.37
C PRO A 35 -9.37 -29.79 -4.03
N LYS A 36 -8.40 -29.83 -4.96
CA LYS A 36 -7.18 -29.05 -4.91
C LYS A 36 -7.64 -27.63 -4.64
N ALA A 37 -7.34 -27.15 -3.44
CA ALA A 37 -7.70 -25.83 -2.99
C ALA A 37 -7.42 -24.87 -4.13
N ALA A 38 -8.48 -24.18 -4.59
CA ALA A 38 -8.32 -23.07 -5.50
C ALA A 38 -7.22 -22.17 -4.91
N PRO A 39 -6.23 -21.74 -5.71
CA PRO A 39 -5.21 -20.86 -5.19
C PRO A 39 -5.91 -19.68 -4.53
N ALA A 40 -5.60 -19.47 -3.26
CA ALA A 40 -6.02 -18.29 -2.53
C ALA A 40 -5.78 -17.10 -3.45
N LYS A 41 -6.80 -16.28 -3.67
CA LYS A 41 -6.65 -15.00 -4.34
C LYS A 41 -5.51 -14.29 -3.63
N THR A 42 -4.39 -14.18 -4.33
CA THR A 42 -3.28 -13.34 -3.93
C THR A 42 -3.85 -11.94 -3.77
N ASP A 43 -3.68 -11.35 -2.60
CA ASP A 43 -3.93 -9.92 -2.39
C ASP A 43 -3.19 -9.17 -3.50
N GLU A 44 -3.97 -8.62 -4.42
CA GLU A 44 -3.49 -7.76 -5.48
C GLU A 44 -3.06 -6.47 -4.79
N GLU A 45 -1.74 -6.25 -4.74
CA GLU A 45 -1.10 -5.06 -4.18
C GLU A 45 -1.50 -3.85 -5.04
N HIS A 46 -2.50 -3.09 -4.58
CA HIS A 46 -3.04 -1.93 -5.29
C HIS A 46 -2.22 -0.68 -4.92
N GLY A 47 -1.59 -0.05 -5.90
CA GLY A 47 -0.92 1.25 -5.74
C GLY A 47 -1.95 2.34 -5.43
N HIS A 48 -1.71 3.09 -4.34
CA HIS A 48 -2.53 4.25 -3.99
C HIS A 48 -2.23 5.40 -4.94
N LYS A 49 -3.25 5.86 -5.65
CA LYS A 49 -3.18 6.99 -6.59
C LYS A 49 -3.15 8.30 -5.79
N PRO A 50 -2.72 9.43 -6.39
CA PRO A 50 -3.06 10.74 -5.85
C PRO A 50 -4.57 10.79 -5.58
N GLY A 51 -4.96 11.20 -4.36
CA GLY A 51 -6.37 11.27 -4.00
C GLY A 51 -7.14 12.21 -4.94
N ALA A 52 -8.46 12.09 -4.97
CA ALA A 52 -9.32 12.81 -5.92
C ALA A 52 -9.18 14.35 -5.82
N HIS A 53 -8.70 14.85 -4.68
CA HIS A 53 -8.49 16.27 -4.41
C HIS A 53 -7.02 16.70 -4.55
N GLY A 54 -6.14 15.82 -5.02
CA GLY A 54 -4.71 16.05 -5.15
C GLY A 54 -3.97 16.09 -3.80
N GLY A 55 -4.56 15.51 -2.75
CA GLY A 55 -3.99 15.44 -1.41
C GLY A 55 -3.11 14.21 -1.16
N THR A 56 -2.51 14.17 0.02
CA THR A 56 -1.75 13.02 0.53
C THR A 56 -2.74 11.98 1.06
N LEU A 57 -2.77 10.80 0.44
CA LEU A 57 -3.62 9.69 0.86
C LEU A 57 -2.92 8.84 1.94
N VAL A 58 -3.67 8.44 2.97
CA VAL A 58 -3.18 7.66 4.12
C VAL A 58 -4.12 6.47 4.37
N SER A 59 -3.58 5.25 4.32
CA SER A 59 -4.36 4.02 4.53
C SER A 59 -4.51 3.69 6.01
N LEU A 60 -5.69 3.21 6.41
CA LEU A 60 -6.08 2.94 7.79
C LEU A 60 -6.71 1.56 7.92
N GLY A 61 -6.48 0.90 9.06
CA GLY A 61 -7.15 -0.36 9.38
C GLY A 61 -6.89 -1.46 8.35
N LYS A 62 -5.62 -1.65 7.95
CA LYS A 62 -5.21 -2.60 6.92
C LYS A 62 -5.95 -2.36 5.59
N ASP A 63 -5.93 -1.12 5.12
CA ASP A 63 -6.54 -0.72 3.84
C ASP A 63 -8.08 -0.75 3.81
N SER A 64 -8.72 -0.89 4.98
CA SER A 64 -10.18 -0.89 5.07
C SER A 64 -10.77 0.51 4.91
N TYR A 65 -9.98 1.53 5.24
CA TYR A 65 -10.34 2.93 5.13
C TYR A 65 -9.14 3.74 4.66
N HIS A 66 -9.40 4.92 4.10
CA HIS A 66 -8.38 5.86 3.71
C HIS A 66 -8.71 7.25 4.24
N ALA A 67 -7.70 8.10 4.35
CA ALA A 67 -7.88 9.52 4.60
C ALA A 67 -7.05 10.34 3.62
N GLU A 68 -7.65 11.34 2.98
CA GLU A 68 -6.96 12.24 2.06
C GLU A 68 -6.74 13.60 2.75
N ALA A 69 -5.47 13.98 2.93
CA ALA A 69 -5.08 15.27 3.50
C ALA A 69 -4.73 16.28 2.39
N VAL A 70 -5.48 17.38 2.32
CA VAL A 70 -5.30 18.45 1.34
C VAL A 70 -4.92 19.74 2.06
N PHE A 71 -3.80 20.33 1.64
CA PHE A 71 -3.29 21.59 2.17
C PHE A 71 -3.66 22.76 1.25
N ASP A 72 -4.24 23.81 1.82
CA ASP A 72 -4.46 25.09 1.14
C ASP A 72 -3.25 26.03 1.35
N LYS A 73 -3.04 26.94 0.39
CA LYS A 73 -2.05 28.03 0.45
C LYS A 73 -2.25 28.93 1.67
N ASN A 74 -3.48 29.03 2.17
CA ASN A 74 -3.83 29.82 3.36
C ASN A 74 -3.60 29.07 4.69
N GLY A 75 -3.04 27.86 4.66
CA GLY A 75 -2.76 27.06 5.86
C GLY A 75 -3.94 26.21 6.35
N ALA A 76 -5.08 26.22 5.64
CA ALA A 76 -6.17 25.30 5.95
C ALA A 76 -5.76 23.87 5.56
N VAL A 77 -6.09 22.90 6.42
CA VAL A 77 -5.85 21.48 6.19
C VAL A 77 -7.19 20.76 6.21
N ARG A 78 -7.53 20.14 5.08
CA ARG A 78 -8.74 19.34 4.91
C ARG A 78 -8.37 17.88 4.98
N LEU A 79 -9.08 17.11 5.78
CA LEU A 79 -8.92 15.68 5.92
C LEU A 79 -10.24 15.01 5.53
N TYR A 80 -10.26 14.39 4.36
CA TYR A 80 -11.40 13.61 3.87
C TYR A 80 -11.29 12.18 4.36
N THR A 81 -12.39 11.59 4.80
CA THR A 81 -12.45 10.17 5.14
C THR A 81 -13.07 9.37 3.98
N LEU A 82 -12.37 8.32 3.58
CA LEU A 82 -12.65 7.52 2.40
C LEU A 82 -12.74 6.03 2.78
N GLY A 83 -13.46 5.26 1.98
CA GLY A 83 -13.63 3.83 2.21
C GLY A 83 -12.43 3.02 1.73
N LYS A 84 -12.57 1.70 1.70
CA LYS A 84 -11.60 0.80 1.05
C LYS A 84 -11.38 1.17 -0.42
N ASP A 85 -12.46 1.53 -1.10
CA ASP A 85 -12.41 2.14 -2.43
C ASP A 85 -12.22 3.65 -2.25
N GLU A 86 -11.04 4.17 -2.61
CA GLU A 86 -10.64 5.57 -2.44
C GLU A 86 -11.58 6.57 -3.15
N ALA A 87 -12.33 6.11 -4.17
CA ALA A 87 -13.33 6.92 -4.84
C ALA A 87 -14.64 7.06 -4.04
N ARG A 88 -14.79 6.30 -2.94
CA ARG A 88 -15.99 6.31 -2.10
C ARG A 88 -15.76 7.10 -0.83
N VAL A 89 -16.60 8.09 -0.63
CA VAL A 89 -16.69 8.85 0.62
C VAL A 89 -17.11 7.92 1.76
N GLN A 90 -16.37 7.97 2.86
CA GLN A 90 -16.69 7.27 4.10
C GLN A 90 -17.11 8.29 5.16
N GLU A 91 -18.40 8.35 5.46
CA GLU A 91 -18.89 9.11 6.60
C GLU A 91 -18.48 8.45 7.93
N VAL A 92 -18.12 9.27 8.91
CA VAL A 92 -17.75 8.87 10.28
C VAL A 92 -18.53 9.70 11.28
N GLU A 93 -18.62 9.27 12.53
CA GLU A 93 -19.26 10.12 13.55
C GLU A 93 -18.53 11.46 13.69
N ALA A 94 -19.32 12.54 13.78
CA ALA A 94 -18.79 13.86 14.01
C ALA A 94 -18.05 13.90 15.36
N GLN A 95 -16.78 14.28 15.32
CA GLN A 95 -15.89 14.29 16.47
C GLN A 95 -14.85 15.40 16.31
N GLU A 96 -14.21 15.81 17.40
CA GLU A 96 -13.06 16.71 17.34
C GLU A 96 -11.77 15.91 17.27
N LEU A 97 -10.89 16.26 16.33
CA LEU A 97 -9.57 15.66 16.22
C LEU A 97 -8.50 16.60 16.77
N SER A 98 -7.58 16.03 17.54
CA SER A 98 -6.39 16.72 18.03
C SER A 98 -5.18 16.18 17.28
N GLY A 99 -4.54 17.08 16.54
CA GLY A 99 -3.30 16.85 15.83
C GLY A 99 -2.13 17.63 16.40
N TYR A 100 -0.93 17.23 16.02
CA TYR A 100 0.31 17.92 16.33
C TYR A 100 1.07 18.15 15.03
N ALA A 101 1.38 19.41 14.74
CA ALA A 101 2.12 19.83 13.56
C ALA A 101 3.56 20.22 13.93
N THR A 102 4.51 19.71 13.16
CA THR A 102 5.94 20.01 13.32
C THR A 102 6.51 20.41 11.97
N ALA A 103 7.30 21.49 11.92
CA ALA A 103 8.07 21.81 10.73
C ALA A 103 9.20 20.77 10.55
N VAL A 104 9.35 20.24 9.34
CA VAL A 104 10.42 19.27 9.04
C VAL A 104 11.79 19.96 9.19
N GLY A 105 12.71 19.29 9.90
CA GLY A 105 14.03 19.85 10.25
C GLY A 105 14.04 20.78 11.46
N SER A 106 12.89 21.01 12.12
CA SER A 106 12.81 21.78 13.36
C SER A 106 13.28 20.97 14.57
N THR A 107 14.07 21.61 15.44
CA THR A 107 14.39 21.11 16.78
C THR A 107 13.40 21.59 17.85
N VAL A 108 12.45 22.45 17.46
CA VAL A 108 11.37 22.97 18.32
C VAL A 108 10.21 21.94 18.36
N GLY A 109 9.59 21.80 19.53
CA GLY A 109 8.48 20.88 19.78
C GLY A 109 7.25 21.11 18.89
N ALA A 110 6.39 20.10 18.81
CA ALA A 110 5.20 20.11 17.96
C ALA A 110 4.13 21.08 18.49
N THR A 111 3.45 21.78 17.58
CA THR A 111 2.34 22.69 17.90
C THR A 111 1.01 21.96 17.75
N GLU A 112 0.09 22.13 18.69
CA GLU A 112 -1.25 21.52 18.60
C GLU A 112 -2.09 22.16 17.48
N VAL A 113 -2.81 21.33 16.74
CA VAL A 113 -3.76 21.72 15.69
C VAL A 113 -5.07 20.97 15.93
N LYS A 114 -6.18 21.71 16.03
CA LYS A 114 -7.52 21.12 16.16
C LYS A 114 -8.17 21.01 14.78
N PHE A 115 -8.85 19.89 14.54
CA PHE A 115 -9.66 19.70 13.35
C PHE A 115 -11.12 19.52 13.77
N ALA A 116 -11.98 20.36 13.20
CA ALA A 116 -13.41 20.31 13.42
C ALA A 116 -14.11 19.55 12.30
N ALA A 117 -15.13 18.77 12.65
CA ALA A 117 -16.03 18.16 11.68
C ALA A 117 -16.71 19.23 10.83
N LYS A 118 -16.72 19.04 9.51
CA LYS A 118 -17.42 19.87 8.53
C LYS A 118 -18.26 18.95 7.62
N PRO A 119 -19.45 18.54 8.07
CA PRO A 119 -20.31 17.67 7.28
C PRO A 119 -20.54 18.20 5.87
N GLN A 120 -20.46 17.31 4.90
CA GLN A 120 -20.64 17.59 3.48
C GLN A 120 -22.06 17.25 3.03
N GLN A 121 -22.41 17.72 1.82
CA GLN A 121 -23.66 17.32 1.19
C GLN A 121 -23.67 15.80 0.96
N GLY A 122 -24.66 15.11 1.53
CA GLY A 122 -24.79 13.66 1.45
C GLY A 122 -24.35 12.91 2.71
N ASP A 123 -23.68 13.58 3.66
CA ASP A 123 -23.40 12.99 4.96
C ASP A 123 -24.69 12.86 5.78
N SER A 124 -24.83 11.74 6.49
CA SER A 124 -25.95 11.52 7.40
C SER A 124 -25.91 12.47 8.60
N ALA A 125 -27.07 12.74 9.22
CA ALA A 125 -27.15 13.55 10.42
C ALA A 125 -26.22 13.01 11.54
N GLY A 126 -25.44 13.89 12.15
CA GLY A 126 -24.47 13.53 13.21
C GLY A 126 -23.16 12.93 12.69
N LYS A 127 -23.01 12.77 11.37
CA LYS A 127 -21.79 12.28 10.74
C LYS A 127 -21.11 13.35 9.90
N THR A 128 -19.86 13.08 9.54
CA THR A 128 -19.04 13.92 8.66
C THR A 128 -18.14 13.02 7.83
N SER A 129 -17.83 13.44 6.62
CA SER A 129 -16.76 12.87 5.79
C SER A 129 -15.56 13.80 5.64
N LEU A 130 -15.60 14.98 6.27
CA LEU A 130 -14.56 15.99 6.20
C LEU A 130 -14.26 16.57 7.58
N PHE A 131 -12.97 16.71 7.87
CA PHE A 131 -12.46 17.49 8.99
C PHE A 131 -11.59 18.63 8.48
N VAL A 132 -11.70 19.80 9.11
CA VAL A 132 -10.91 20.97 8.72
C VAL A 132 -10.16 21.51 9.92
N GLY A 133 -8.85 21.62 9.78
CA GLY A 133 -7.95 22.27 10.73
C GLY A 133 -7.27 23.48 10.11
N GLN A 134 -6.65 24.30 10.95
CA GLN A 134 -5.90 25.47 10.53
C GLN A 134 -4.47 25.37 11.06
N LEU A 135 -3.48 25.45 10.17
CA LEU A 135 -2.09 25.53 10.59
C LEU A 135 -1.83 26.85 11.32
N PRO A 136 -1.00 26.83 12.38
CA PRO A 136 -0.43 28.02 12.96
C PRO A 136 0.29 28.87 11.90
N ALA A 137 0.23 30.19 12.02
CA ALA A 137 0.75 31.13 11.03
C ALA A 137 2.24 30.90 10.75
N GLU A 138 3.02 30.52 11.76
CA GLU A 138 4.44 30.22 11.66
C GLU A 138 4.76 28.95 10.85
N LEU A 139 3.78 28.09 10.61
CA LEU A 139 3.91 26.84 9.86
C LEU A 139 3.37 26.96 8.42
N VAL A 140 2.63 28.03 8.09
CA VAL A 140 2.11 28.26 6.74
C VAL A 140 3.26 28.46 5.76
N GLY A 141 3.21 27.76 4.62
CA GLY A 141 4.25 27.79 3.59
C GLY A 141 5.52 26.99 3.91
N ARG A 142 5.63 26.37 5.09
CA ARG A 142 6.73 25.48 5.45
C ARG A 142 6.40 24.03 5.14
N THR A 143 7.41 23.19 5.02
CA THR A 143 7.21 21.73 5.05
C THR A 143 6.83 21.28 6.45
N VAL A 144 5.66 20.67 6.60
CA VAL A 144 5.11 20.25 7.88
C VAL A 144 4.73 18.78 7.88
N GLN A 145 4.93 18.13 9.01
CA GLN A 145 4.38 16.81 9.32
C GLN A 145 3.31 16.99 10.39
N ILE A 146 2.13 16.42 10.17
CA ILE A 146 1.01 16.42 11.11
C ILE A 146 0.77 14.99 11.58
N THR A 147 0.56 14.82 12.88
CA THR A 147 0.09 13.55 13.47
C THR A 147 -1.23 13.77 14.20
N ILE A 148 -2.27 13.01 13.87
CA ILE A 148 -3.55 12.98 14.60
C ILE A 148 -3.67 11.65 15.34
N ASN A 149 -4.01 11.70 16.63
CA ASN A 149 -3.94 10.53 17.51
C ASN A 149 -5.31 9.96 17.91
N ASN A 150 -6.42 10.58 17.49
CA ASN A 150 -7.74 10.32 18.06
C ASN A 150 -8.89 10.15 17.05
N ILE A 151 -8.60 9.94 15.76
CA ILE A 151 -9.66 9.68 14.78
C ILE A 151 -10.30 8.31 15.03
N ARG A 152 -11.63 8.29 15.10
CA ARG A 152 -12.43 7.06 15.20
C ARG A 152 -13.23 6.81 13.93
N ILE A 153 -13.20 5.57 13.46
CA ILE A 153 -14.02 5.09 12.35
C ILE A 153 -14.72 3.81 12.85
N GLY A 154 -16.04 3.86 12.98
CA GLY A 154 -16.79 2.83 13.68
C GLY A 154 -16.34 2.70 15.14
N SER A 155 -16.08 1.46 15.59
CA SER A 155 -15.57 1.18 16.94
C SER A 155 -14.04 1.30 17.06
N GLU A 156 -13.33 1.52 15.96
CA GLU A 156 -11.87 1.53 15.93
C GLU A 156 -11.32 2.95 16.07
N ARG A 157 -10.13 3.07 16.66
CA ARG A 157 -9.40 4.31 16.81
C ARG A 157 -8.05 4.21 16.10
N PHE A 158 -7.77 5.18 15.25
CA PHE A 158 -6.54 5.22 14.46
C PHE A 158 -5.66 6.40 14.86
N ARG A 159 -4.38 6.23 14.56
CA ARG A 159 -3.38 7.30 14.54
C ARG A 159 -2.96 7.48 13.09
N ILE A 160 -2.93 8.72 12.64
CA ILE A 160 -2.56 9.05 11.26
C ILE A 160 -1.44 10.08 11.27
N ALA A 161 -0.49 9.94 10.36
CA ALA A 161 0.56 10.91 10.13
C ALA A 161 0.66 11.21 8.64
N PHE A 162 0.77 12.49 8.30
CA PHE A 162 0.87 12.94 6.92
C PHE A 162 1.66 14.24 6.83
N SER A 163 2.18 14.57 5.66
CA SER A 163 2.91 15.81 5.40
C SER A 163 2.35 16.55 4.19
N ASN A 164 2.65 17.85 4.10
CA ASN A 164 2.28 18.70 2.97
C ASN A 164 3.29 18.65 1.81
N THR A 165 4.45 18.06 2.04
CA THR A 165 5.20 17.40 0.96
C THR A 165 4.57 16.05 0.75
N THR A 166 4.43 15.62 -0.50
CA THR A 166 4.19 14.22 -0.86
C THR A 166 5.37 13.40 -0.34
N SER A 167 5.32 13.01 0.93
CA SER A 167 6.25 12.05 1.50
C SER A 167 5.66 10.68 1.18
N THR A 168 6.09 10.13 0.05
CA THR A 168 5.87 8.74 -0.38
C THR A 168 6.59 7.71 0.51
N HIS A 169 6.91 8.03 1.76
CA HIS A 169 7.71 7.15 2.62
C HIS A 169 7.28 7.20 4.09
N ALA A 170 6.03 6.81 4.35
CA ALA A 170 5.65 6.20 5.62
C ALA A 170 4.49 5.25 5.34
N ASP A 171 4.75 3.96 5.52
CA ASP A 171 3.92 2.79 5.16
C ASP A 171 3.88 2.44 3.66
N ALA A 172 4.30 1.20 3.40
CA ALA A 172 4.66 0.68 2.10
C ALA A 172 3.42 0.33 1.25
N THR A 173 2.82 1.35 0.64
CA THR A 173 2.20 1.17 -0.67
C THR A 173 2.98 2.03 -1.65
N MET A 174 3.58 1.36 -2.63
CA MET A 174 4.55 1.95 -3.56
C MET A 174 3.87 3.00 -4.44
N PRO A 175 4.54 4.11 -4.79
CA PRO A 175 4.05 4.98 -5.86
C PRO A 175 3.92 4.17 -7.15
N ASP A 176 2.81 4.37 -7.86
CA ASP A 176 2.66 3.87 -9.22
C ASP A 176 3.87 4.35 -10.03
N GLY A 177 4.58 3.42 -10.68
CA GLY A 177 5.71 3.78 -11.53
C GLY A 177 5.28 4.77 -12.60
N VAL A 178 6.20 5.65 -13.03
CA VAL A 178 5.89 6.64 -14.06
C VAL A 178 5.50 5.88 -15.33
N GLY A 179 4.23 5.97 -15.73
CA GLY A 179 3.65 5.27 -16.87
C GLY A 179 3.72 6.08 -18.16
N GLY A 180 3.57 5.39 -19.30
CA GLY A 180 3.34 6.03 -20.60
C GLY A 180 4.44 7.01 -21.05
N GLU A 181 4.00 8.13 -21.63
CA GLU A 181 4.86 9.15 -22.24
C GLU A 181 5.79 9.84 -21.23
N GLU A 182 5.34 10.01 -19.99
CA GLU A 182 6.16 10.58 -18.91
C GLU A 182 7.33 9.66 -18.55
N SER A 183 7.13 8.33 -18.60
CA SER A 183 8.19 7.34 -18.43
C SER A 183 9.24 7.48 -19.53
N GLN A 184 8.80 7.59 -20.78
CA GLN A 184 9.68 7.76 -21.91
C GLN A 184 10.47 9.06 -21.80
N LYS A 185 9.83 10.17 -21.41
CA LYS A 185 10.51 11.45 -21.20
C LYS A 185 11.52 11.37 -20.04
N LEU A 186 11.17 10.70 -18.95
CA LEU A 186 12.07 10.51 -17.80
C LEU A 186 13.30 9.68 -18.17
N TYR A 187 13.17 8.65 -19.00
CA TYR A 187 14.26 7.72 -19.28
C TYR A 187 15.01 7.96 -20.58
N LEU A 188 14.42 8.64 -21.57
CA LEU A 188 14.98 8.80 -22.90
C LEU A 188 15.45 10.23 -23.20
N THR A 189 15.35 11.13 -22.23
CA THR A 189 15.89 12.50 -22.34
C THR A 189 17.00 12.71 -21.30
N PRO A 190 18.20 13.19 -21.68
CA PRO A 190 19.25 13.54 -20.70
C PRO A 190 18.84 14.70 -19.79
N GLY A 191 19.48 14.82 -18.63
CA GLY A 191 19.35 15.97 -17.73
C GLY A 191 20.18 15.82 -16.45
N GLY A 192 20.71 16.92 -15.92
CA GLY A 192 21.54 16.91 -14.72
C GLY A 192 22.70 15.91 -14.82
N LYS A 193 22.78 14.98 -13.86
CA LYS A 193 23.77 13.88 -13.85
C LYS A 193 23.41 12.68 -14.73
N TYR A 194 22.20 12.63 -15.30
CA TYR A 194 21.76 11.55 -16.18
C TYR A 194 22.03 11.90 -17.65
N THR A 195 23.02 11.25 -18.26
CA THR A 195 23.54 11.63 -19.59
C THR A 195 23.02 10.74 -20.71
N ALA A 196 23.30 11.11 -21.97
CA ALA A 196 22.96 10.28 -23.13
C ALA A 196 23.69 8.93 -23.11
N GLU A 197 24.92 8.89 -22.57
CA GLU A 197 25.70 7.68 -22.37
C GLU A 197 25.03 6.75 -21.35
N ASP A 198 24.47 7.31 -20.27
CA ASP A 198 23.70 6.54 -19.29
C ASP A 198 22.45 5.92 -19.92
N ILE A 199 21.72 6.67 -20.75
CA ILE A 199 20.54 6.16 -21.47
C ILE A 199 20.92 4.95 -22.33
N LYS A 200 22.03 5.06 -23.07
CA LYS A 200 22.56 3.96 -23.87
C LYS A 200 22.99 2.78 -23.01
N ALA A 201 23.71 3.03 -21.91
CA ALA A 201 24.16 2.00 -20.97
C ALA A 201 22.99 1.25 -20.32
N ASN A 202 21.85 1.92 -20.15
CA ASN A 202 20.63 1.33 -19.61
C ASN A 202 19.75 0.62 -20.65
N GLY A 203 20.17 0.59 -21.92
CA GLY A 203 19.45 -0.10 -23.00
C GLY A 203 18.41 0.74 -23.73
N SER A 204 18.41 2.07 -23.55
CA SER A 204 17.51 3.01 -24.25
C SER A 204 16.03 2.66 -24.10
N ALA A 205 15.65 2.17 -22.91
CA ALA A 205 14.30 1.81 -22.56
C ALA A 205 13.98 2.29 -21.13
N PRO A 206 12.71 2.57 -20.80
CA PRO A 206 12.31 2.82 -19.42
C PRO A 206 12.59 1.64 -18.49
N ALA A 207 12.79 1.91 -17.20
CA ALA A 207 13.02 0.86 -16.21
C ALA A 207 11.84 -0.13 -16.11
N SER A 208 10.61 0.35 -16.26
CA SER A 208 9.39 -0.49 -16.30
C SER A 208 9.42 -1.54 -17.41
N VAL A 209 10.05 -1.23 -18.55
CA VAL A 209 10.24 -2.17 -19.66
C VAL A 209 11.38 -3.15 -19.32
N LYS A 210 12.51 -2.63 -18.84
CA LYS A 210 13.71 -3.43 -18.55
C LYS A 210 13.48 -4.49 -17.46
N TYR A 211 12.67 -4.17 -16.44
CA TYR A 211 12.44 -5.05 -15.29
C TYR A 211 11.03 -5.65 -15.24
N LYS A 212 10.32 -5.67 -16.37
CA LYS A 212 8.97 -6.24 -16.45
C LYS A 212 8.95 -7.67 -15.90
N GLY A 213 8.06 -7.91 -14.93
CA GLY A 213 7.86 -9.22 -14.30
C GLY A 213 8.88 -9.58 -13.21
N ILE A 214 9.79 -8.68 -12.84
CA ILE A 214 10.71 -8.90 -11.72
C ILE A 214 10.07 -8.37 -10.43
N LYS A 215 10.00 -9.22 -9.41
CA LYS A 215 9.44 -8.87 -8.11
C LYS A 215 10.40 -7.97 -7.32
N SER A 216 9.86 -6.88 -6.79
CA SER A 216 10.52 -5.99 -5.83
C SER A 216 10.77 -6.68 -4.49
N ASP A 217 11.83 -6.28 -3.78
CA ASP A 217 12.13 -6.76 -2.43
C ASP A 217 12.43 -5.59 -1.50
N HIS A 218 11.57 -5.40 -0.50
CA HIS A 218 11.58 -4.23 0.40
C HIS A 218 12.02 -4.62 1.82
N ASN A 219 13.14 -5.33 1.94
CA ASN A 219 13.70 -5.64 3.25
C ASN A 219 14.17 -4.37 3.98
N ALA A 220 13.34 -3.90 4.91
CA ALA A 220 13.58 -2.71 5.72
C ALA A 220 14.68 -2.86 6.79
N LYS A 221 15.34 -4.03 6.88
CA LYS A 221 16.37 -4.34 7.88
C LYS A 221 17.70 -4.75 7.21
N PRO A 222 18.34 -3.86 6.43
CA PRO A 222 19.67 -4.14 5.87
C PRO A 222 20.70 -4.34 6.99
N GLN A 223 21.61 -5.28 6.79
CA GLN A 223 22.71 -5.57 7.70
C GLN A 223 23.93 -4.72 7.36
N PRO A 224 24.86 -4.44 8.30
CA PRO A 224 26.13 -3.80 7.97
C PRO A 224 26.85 -4.51 6.82
N GLY A 225 27.29 -3.74 5.83
CA GLY A 225 27.88 -4.22 4.58
C GLY A 225 26.88 -4.49 3.45
N ASP A 226 25.57 -4.53 3.72
CA ASP A 226 24.57 -4.63 2.66
C ASP A 226 24.53 -3.35 1.82
N LYS A 227 24.39 -3.51 0.50
CA LYS A 227 24.01 -2.40 -0.38
C LYS A 227 22.58 -1.99 -0.08
N ILE A 228 22.35 -0.68 0.00
CA ILE A 228 21.04 -0.11 0.28
C ILE A 228 20.52 0.68 -0.91
N CYS A 229 19.20 0.66 -1.09
CA CYS A 229 18.53 1.47 -2.10
C CYS A 229 18.77 2.95 -1.79
N PRO A 230 19.29 3.75 -2.74
CA PRO A 230 19.56 5.18 -2.54
C PRO A 230 18.34 6.03 -2.17
N VAL A 231 17.14 5.53 -2.47
CA VAL A 231 15.87 6.22 -2.24
C VAL A 231 15.25 5.81 -0.91
N SER A 232 14.95 4.51 -0.75
CA SER A 232 14.21 4.00 0.41
C SER A 232 15.10 3.66 1.62
N MET A 233 16.43 3.59 1.44
CA MET A 233 17.40 3.12 2.44
C MET A 233 17.16 1.67 2.94
N THR A 234 16.30 0.91 2.28
CA THR A 234 16.10 -0.53 2.50
C THR A 234 17.20 -1.33 1.81
N LYS A 235 17.31 -2.64 2.07
CA LYS A 235 18.25 -3.49 1.33
C LYS A 235 17.98 -3.40 -0.17
N ALA A 236 19.02 -3.15 -0.96
CA ALA A 236 18.92 -3.15 -2.42
C ALA A 236 18.76 -4.58 -2.94
N ASN A 237 18.10 -4.71 -4.08
CA ASN A 237 17.99 -5.97 -4.80
C ASN A 237 18.91 -5.90 -6.02
N PRO A 238 19.92 -6.79 -6.13
CA PRO A 238 20.93 -6.72 -7.19
C PRO A 238 20.37 -6.94 -8.60
N LYS A 239 19.08 -7.31 -8.73
CA LYS A 239 18.38 -7.38 -10.02
C LYS A 239 17.98 -6.02 -10.57
N PHE A 240 17.76 -5.01 -9.72
CA PHE A 240 17.39 -3.66 -10.15
C PHE A 240 18.64 -2.78 -10.15
N THR A 241 19.24 -2.59 -11.33
CA THR A 241 20.49 -1.84 -11.48
C THR A 241 20.41 -0.76 -12.53
N TRP A 242 20.67 0.49 -12.16
CA TRP A 242 20.60 1.61 -13.10
C TRP A 242 21.91 2.39 -13.16
N VAL A 243 22.29 2.81 -14.36
CA VAL A 243 23.47 3.65 -14.58
C VAL A 243 23.07 5.11 -14.56
N VAL A 244 23.76 5.91 -13.74
CA VAL A 244 23.63 7.37 -13.67
C VAL A 244 25.02 7.98 -13.47
N GLY A 245 25.40 8.97 -14.28
CA GLY A 245 26.72 9.59 -14.24
C GLY A 245 27.85 8.58 -14.47
N GLY A 246 27.63 7.58 -15.32
CA GLY A 246 28.58 6.51 -15.60
C GLY A 246 28.79 5.51 -14.46
N LYS A 247 27.97 5.55 -13.39
CA LYS A 247 28.09 4.66 -12.24
C LYS A 247 26.84 3.79 -12.09
N THR A 248 27.04 2.53 -11.73
CA THR A 248 25.95 1.58 -11.49
C THR A 248 25.46 1.67 -10.04
N TYR A 249 24.16 1.84 -9.87
CA TYR A 249 23.46 1.85 -8.60
C TYR A 249 22.53 0.64 -8.50
N GLU A 250 22.25 0.18 -7.29
CA GLU A 250 21.31 -0.92 -7.01
C GLU A 250 20.10 -0.41 -6.24
N PHE A 251 18.91 -0.89 -6.60
CA PHE A 251 17.64 -0.43 -6.07
C PHE A 251 16.81 -1.59 -5.53
N CYS A 252 15.83 -1.32 -4.68
CA CYS A 252 14.90 -2.36 -4.21
C CYS A 252 13.77 -2.65 -5.23
N CYS A 253 13.48 -1.70 -6.13
CA CYS A 253 12.34 -1.75 -7.06
C CYS A 253 12.48 -0.73 -8.22
N VAL A 254 11.57 -0.82 -9.20
CA VAL A 254 11.47 0.12 -10.34
C VAL A 254 11.11 1.55 -9.92
N PRO A 255 10.13 1.81 -9.03
CA PRO A 255 9.80 3.18 -8.64
C PRO A 255 10.96 3.94 -8.00
N CYS A 256 11.84 3.26 -7.25
CA CYS A 256 13.04 3.90 -6.73
C CYS A 256 14.04 4.28 -7.85
N ILE A 257 14.02 3.59 -8.99
CA ILE A 257 14.80 4.03 -10.16
C ILE A 257 14.18 5.30 -10.75
N ASP A 258 12.84 5.37 -10.85
CA ASP A 258 12.14 6.55 -11.36
C ASP A 258 12.53 7.81 -10.56
N GLU A 259 12.38 7.73 -9.23
CA GLU A 259 12.68 8.84 -8.32
C GLU A 259 14.17 9.21 -8.34
N PHE A 260 15.05 8.22 -8.40
CA PHE A 260 16.49 8.46 -8.45
C PHE A 260 16.91 9.14 -9.75
N VAL A 261 16.36 8.74 -10.90
CA VAL A 261 16.61 9.40 -12.19
C VAL A 261 16.05 10.81 -12.19
N GLN A 262 14.86 11.04 -11.62
CA GLN A 262 14.29 12.38 -11.49
C GLN A 262 15.17 13.29 -10.60
N THR A 263 15.67 12.75 -9.48
CA THR A 263 16.59 13.46 -8.58
C THR A 263 17.91 13.76 -9.26
N ALA A 264 18.49 12.80 -10.00
CA ALA A 264 19.71 13.01 -10.75
C ALA A 264 19.60 14.13 -11.79
N LYS A 265 18.41 14.33 -12.36
CA LYS A 265 18.13 15.40 -13.31
C LYS A 265 17.91 16.76 -12.66
N SER A 266 17.09 16.80 -11.61
CA SER A 266 16.60 18.04 -10.99
C SER A 266 17.50 18.55 -9.86
N LYS A 267 18.16 17.65 -9.14
CA LYS A 267 18.99 17.91 -7.97
C LYS A 267 20.27 17.05 -8.00
N PRO A 268 21.12 17.22 -9.02
CA PRO A 268 22.29 16.36 -9.23
C PRO A 268 23.23 16.29 -8.01
N ASP A 269 23.34 17.35 -7.22
CA ASP A 269 24.24 17.40 -6.07
C ASP A 269 23.81 16.48 -4.91
N GLU A 270 22.53 16.06 -4.86
CA GLU A 270 22.02 15.10 -3.87
C GLU A 270 22.44 13.65 -4.19
N ILE A 271 22.87 13.37 -5.44
CA ILE A 271 23.32 12.05 -5.86
C ILE A 271 24.76 11.80 -5.42
N LYS A 272 24.92 10.88 -4.47
CA LYS A 272 26.21 10.41 -3.95
C LYS A 272 26.79 9.26 -4.78
N GLY A 273 28.03 8.87 -4.51
CA GLY A 273 28.64 7.70 -5.14
C GLY A 273 28.00 6.38 -4.68
N PRO A 274 28.03 5.30 -5.48
CA PRO A 274 27.46 4.00 -5.09
C PRO A 274 27.98 3.45 -3.77
N THR A 275 29.25 3.73 -3.43
CA THR A 275 29.89 3.29 -2.18
C THR A 275 29.33 3.98 -0.94
N GLU A 276 28.66 5.13 -1.09
CA GLU A 276 27.97 5.82 0.01
C GLU A 276 26.64 5.13 0.37
N TYR A 277 26.12 4.28 -0.52
CA TYR A 277 24.88 3.53 -0.34
C TYR A 277 25.18 2.09 0.15
N ILE A 278 25.99 2.01 1.19
CA ILE A 278 26.28 0.79 1.93
C ILE A 278 25.88 1.01 3.38
N LYS A 279 25.16 0.05 3.96
CA LYS A 279 24.81 0.09 5.37
C LYS A 279 26.09 0.00 6.20
N LYS A 280 26.36 1.04 6.98
CA LYS A 280 27.44 1.07 7.97
C LYS A 280 27.06 0.28 9.22
#